data_AF-A0A6G4M7R4-F1
#
_entry.id   AF-A0A6G4M7R4-F1
#
_cell.length_a   1.000
_cell.length_b   1.000
_cell.length_c   1.000
_cell.angle_alpha   90.00
_cell.angle_beta   90.00
_cell.angle_gamma   90.00
#
_symmetry.space_group_name_H-M   'P 1'
#
loop_
_entity.id
_entity.type
_entity.pdbx_description
1 polymer ?
#
loop_
_entity_poly.entity_id
_entity_poly.type
_entity_poly.pdbx_seq_one_letter_code
_entity_poly.pdbx_strand_id
1 'polypeptide(L)'
;MNEFSILCRVLGSLYYRQPQDPLLVPLFTLIREGKLAASWPLEQDELLARLQKSCEMQSLATDYNALFVGEACSVPPYRSAWVEGSSEAEVRAFLSEHGIPTGEGPADHLGSLLLAASWLEDHAAEDQSETLELLFADYILPWCGTMLGKVEAHAHTPFWRTMAPLTRDAIAAMWDELQEEDAQ
;
A
#
# COMPACT_ATOMS: atom_id res chain seq x y z
N MET A 1 -13.84 -10.13 -7.83
CA MET A 1 -12.74 -9.25 -7.39
C MET A 1 -12.24 -9.86 -6.10
N ASN A 2 -11.00 -10.33 -6.10
CA ASN A 2 -10.41 -11.03 -4.96
C ASN A 2 -10.25 -10.08 -3.75
N GLU A 3 -10.40 -10.60 -2.53
CA GLU A 3 -10.21 -9.88 -1.27
C GLU A 3 -8.79 -9.30 -1.18
N PHE A 4 -7.79 -10.09 -1.54
CA PHE A 4 -6.39 -9.67 -1.67
C PHE A 4 -6.23 -8.45 -2.59
N SER A 5 -6.82 -8.51 -3.79
CA SER A 5 -6.78 -7.42 -4.77
C SER A 5 -7.46 -6.14 -4.23
N ILE A 6 -8.54 -6.25 -3.45
CA ILE A 6 -9.19 -5.09 -2.82
C ILE A 6 -8.25 -4.41 -1.82
N LEU A 7 -7.62 -5.18 -0.92
CA LEU A 7 -6.67 -4.65 0.05
C LEU A 7 -5.54 -3.89 -0.66
N CYS A 8 -4.90 -4.55 -1.62
CA CYS A 8 -3.81 -4.00 -2.42
C CYS A 8 -4.23 -2.72 -3.16
N ARG A 9 -5.40 -2.71 -3.79
CA ARG A 9 -5.86 -1.54 -4.56
C ARG A 9 -6.20 -0.35 -3.68
N VAL A 10 -6.87 -0.58 -2.55
CA VAL A 10 -7.24 0.50 -1.62
C VAL A 10 -5.99 1.10 -0.99
N LEU A 11 -5.12 0.27 -0.41
CA LEU A 11 -3.90 0.72 0.25
C LEU A 11 -2.95 1.37 -0.76
N GLY A 12 -2.72 0.71 -1.90
CA GLY A 12 -1.87 1.22 -2.97
C GLY A 12 -2.32 2.58 -3.47
N SER A 13 -3.62 2.77 -3.67
CA SER A 13 -4.18 4.06 -4.10
C SER A 13 -3.97 5.18 -3.06
N LEU A 14 -4.18 4.89 -1.77
CA LEU A 14 -4.02 5.87 -0.70
C LEU A 14 -2.58 6.31 -0.52
N TYR A 15 -1.61 5.39 -0.63
CA TYR A 15 -0.19 5.73 -0.55
C TYR A 15 0.36 6.37 -1.82
N TYR A 16 -0.14 6.00 -3.00
CA TYR A 16 0.40 6.47 -4.29
C TYR A 16 -0.07 7.87 -4.68
N ARG A 17 -1.32 8.24 -4.33
CA ARG A 17 -1.94 9.47 -4.80
C ARG A 17 -2.03 10.50 -3.67
N GLN A 18 -1.85 11.77 -4.05
CA GLN A 18 -2.17 12.89 -3.18
C GLN A 18 -3.65 12.80 -2.73
N PRO A 19 -3.99 13.09 -1.47
CA PRO A 19 -5.36 12.98 -0.98
C PRO A 19 -6.40 13.78 -1.79
N GLN A 20 -5.96 14.85 -2.45
CA GLN A 20 -6.79 15.74 -3.27
C GLN A 20 -6.95 15.26 -4.72
N ASP A 21 -6.30 14.16 -5.12
CA ASP A 21 -6.46 13.58 -6.45
C ASP A 21 -7.94 13.23 -6.69
N PRO A 22 -8.58 13.74 -7.78
CA PRO A 22 -9.97 13.44 -8.10
C PRO A 22 -10.30 11.95 -8.15
N LEU A 23 -9.33 11.09 -8.48
CA LEU A 23 -9.49 9.64 -8.51
C LEU A 23 -9.69 9.03 -7.12
N LEU A 24 -9.28 9.70 -6.04
CA LEU A 24 -9.50 9.25 -4.67
C LEU A 24 -10.85 9.71 -4.08
N VAL A 25 -11.57 10.61 -4.73
CA VAL A 25 -12.85 11.16 -4.21
C VAL A 25 -13.86 10.05 -3.86
N PRO A 26 -14.07 9.00 -4.70
CA PRO A 26 -14.96 7.90 -4.34
C PRO A 26 -14.49 7.14 -3.10
N LEU A 27 -13.19 6.89 -2.98
CA LEU A 27 -12.61 6.14 -1.86
C LEU A 27 -12.73 6.93 -0.54
N PHE A 28 -12.38 8.21 -0.52
CA PHE A 28 -12.57 9.04 0.67
C PHE A 28 -14.05 9.23 1.03
N THR A 29 -14.96 9.16 0.06
CA THR A 29 -16.39 9.16 0.34
C THR A 29 -16.80 7.86 1.02
N LEU A 30 -16.34 6.71 0.52
CA LEU A 30 -16.57 5.39 1.11
C LEU A 30 -16.07 5.31 2.57
N ILE A 31 -14.86 5.84 2.83
CA ILE A 31 -14.28 5.89 4.18
C ILE A 31 -15.13 6.75 5.12
N ARG A 32 -15.50 7.98 4.71
CA ARG A 32 -16.30 8.90 5.54
C ARG A 32 -17.70 8.37 5.85
N GLU A 33 -18.30 7.65 4.90
CA GLU A 33 -19.60 7.01 5.08
C GLU A 33 -19.51 5.70 5.90
N GLY A 34 -18.31 5.27 6.29
CA GLY A 34 -18.09 4.02 7.03
C GLY A 34 -18.34 2.77 6.18
N LYS A 35 -18.51 2.93 4.87
CA LYS A 35 -18.85 1.84 3.94
C LYS A 35 -17.64 0.99 3.55
N LEU A 36 -16.41 1.45 3.80
CA LEU A 36 -15.21 0.68 3.53
C LEU A 36 -15.21 -0.64 4.31
N ALA A 37 -15.70 -0.63 5.56
CA ALA A 37 -15.74 -1.82 6.41
C ALA A 37 -16.58 -2.96 5.83
N ALA A 38 -17.63 -2.67 5.06
CA ALA A 38 -18.45 -3.70 4.43
C ALA A 38 -17.74 -4.42 3.27
N SER A 39 -16.60 -3.90 2.80
CA SER A 39 -15.80 -4.48 1.71
C SER A 39 -14.36 -4.75 2.12
N TRP A 40 -14.05 -4.61 3.42
CA TRP A 40 -12.74 -4.86 3.97
C TRP A 40 -12.68 -6.30 4.50
N PRO A 41 -11.78 -7.16 4.00
CA PRO A 41 -11.80 -8.59 4.31
C PRO A 41 -11.21 -8.95 5.68
N LEU A 42 -10.59 -8.00 6.39
CA LEU A 42 -9.91 -8.24 7.66
C LEU A 42 -10.69 -7.71 8.86
N GLU A 43 -10.56 -8.37 10.01
CA GLU A 43 -11.14 -7.92 11.29
C GLU A 43 -10.37 -6.69 11.85
N GLN A 44 -10.68 -5.51 11.31
CA GLN A 44 -10.01 -4.25 11.64
C GLN A 44 -10.99 -3.11 11.93
N ASP A 45 -12.19 -3.43 12.43
CA ASP A 45 -13.29 -2.49 12.64
C ASP A 45 -12.89 -1.23 13.43
N GLU A 46 -12.06 -1.38 14.46
CA GLU A 46 -11.60 -0.25 15.26
C GLU A 46 -10.75 0.74 14.44
N LEU A 47 -9.86 0.23 13.59
CA LEU A 47 -9.00 1.06 12.74
C LEU A 47 -9.84 1.75 11.65
N LEU A 48 -10.75 1.00 11.03
CA LEU A 48 -11.66 1.55 10.02
C LEU A 48 -12.59 2.62 10.60
N ALA A 49 -13.13 2.42 11.80
CA ALA A 49 -13.93 3.42 12.52
C ALA A 49 -13.13 4.67 12.90
N ARG A 50 -11.83 4.55 13.17
CA ARG A 50 -10.93 5.69 13.38
C ARG A 50 -10.68 6.44 12.08
N LEU A 51 -10.44 5.74 10.97
CA LEU A 51 -10.26 6.36 9.64
C LEU A 51 -11.50 7.14 9.21
N GLN A 52 -12.70 6.57 9.39
CA GLN A 52 -13.97 7.23 9.09
C GLN A 52 -14.05 8.64 9.71
N LYS A 53 -13.56 8.79 10.94
CA LYS A 53 -13.61 10.04 11.71
C LYS A 53 -12.45 10.99 11.44
N SER A 54 -11.48 10.58 10.62
CA SER A 54 -10.18 11.25 10.47
C SER A 54 -9.92 11.80 9.07
N CYS A 55 -10.95 11.90 8.21
CA CYS A 55 -10.82 12.34 6.82
C CYS A 55 -10.99 13.85 6.58
N GLU A 56 -10.35 14.70 7.39
CA GLU A 56 -10.34 16.15 7.13
C GLU A 56 -9.31 16.46 6.04
N MET A 57 -9.79 16.82 4.85
CA MET A 57 -8.97 16.80 3.62
C MET A 57 -7.78 17.75 3.64
N GLN A 58 -7.91 18.94 4.25
CA GLN A 58 -6.84 19.92 4.24
C GLN A 58 -5.65 19.44 5.09
N SER A 59 -5.92 18.97 6.31
CA SER A 59 -4.92 18.42 7.21
C SER A 59 -4.30 17.13 6.66
N LEU A 60 -5.11 16.26 6.05
CA LEU A 60 -4.62 15.05 5.37
C LEU A 60 -3.60 15.36 4.29
N ALA A 61 -3.89 16.33 3.42
CA ALA A 61 -3.00 16.71 2.35
C ALA A 61 -1.72 17.36 2.86
N THR A 62 -1.81 18.22 3.89
CA THR A 62 -0.62 18.79 4.54
C THR A 62 0.27 17.71 5.15
N ASP A 63 -0.32 16.73 5.84
CA ASP A 63 0.42 15.64 6.48
C ASP A 63 1.01 14.67 5.45
N TYR A 64 0.27 14.35 4.38
CA TYR A 64 0.79 13.55 3.26
C TYR A 64 2.04 14.19 2.65
N ASN A 65 2.02 15.50 2.42
CA ASN A 65 3.18 16.21 1.87
C ASN A 65 4.38 16.17 2.83
N ALA A 66 4.15 16.37 4.13
CA ALA A 66 5.22 16.30 5.13
C ALA A 66 5.82 14.89 5.28
N LEU A 67 4.98 13.86 5.16
CA LEU A 67 5.38 12.47 5.29
C LEU A 67 6.12 11.97 4.05
N PHE A 68 5.61 12.21 2.84
CA PHE A 68 5.99 11.43 1.66
C PHE A 68 6.55 12.24 0.49
N VAL A 69 6.48 13.57 0.52
CA VAL A 69 6.72 14.40 -0.67
C VAL A 69 7.97 15.27 -0.52
N GLY A 70 8.81 15.22 -1.55
CA GLY A 70 10.06 15.99 -1.64
C GLY A 70 11.23 15.34 -0.90
N GLU A 71 12.43 15.84 -1.16
CA GLU A 71 13.68 15.28 -0.63
C GLU A 71 13.77 15.33 0.91
N ALA A 72 13.07 16.29 1.52
CA ALA A 72 13.03 16.48 2.97
C ALA A 72 11.83 15.80 3.64
N CYS A 73 11.13 14.90 2.93
CA CYS A 73 10.01 14.16 3.51
C CYS A 73 10.47 13.32 4.72
N SER A 74 9.58 13.16 5.69
CA SER A 74 9.93 12.46 6.94
C SER A 74 10.05 10.95 6.74
N VAL A 75 9.35 10.40 5.75
CA VAL A 75 9.24 8.97 5.49
C VAL A 75 9.24 8.74 3.96
N PRO A 76 10.42 8.61 3.33
CA PRO A 76 10.49 8.34 1.90
C PRO A 76 9.71 7.07 1.54
N PRO A 77 8.75 7.11 0.60
CA PRO A 77 7.89 5.97 0.29
C PRO A 77 8.50 4.98 -0.72
N TYR A 78 9.83 4.96 -0.89
CA TYR A 78 10.56 4.21 -1.91
C TYR A 78 11.46 3.15 -1.30
N ARG A 79 11.45 1.91 -1.81
CA ARG A 79 12.30 0.80 -1.31
C ARG A 79 13.77 1.17 -1.27
N SER A 80 14.25 1.89 -2.29
CA SER A 80 15.63 2.37 -2.41
C SER A 80 16.10 3.26 -1.25
N ALA A 81 15.18 3.85 -0.48
CA ALA A 81 15.53 4.63 0.71
C ALA A 81 15.79 3.77 1.96
N TRP A 82 15.38 2.50 1.96
CA TRP A 82 15.37 1.64 3.14
C TRP A 82 16.22 0.37 3.00
N VAL A 83 16.40 -0.12 1.78
CA VAL A 83 17.18 -1.34 1.49
C VAL A 83 18.51 -0.94 0.85
N GLU A 84 19.61 -1.14 1.56
CA GLU A 84 20.94 -0.79 1.05
C GLU A 84 21.28 -1.59 -0.22
N GLY A 85 21.83 -0.90 -1.22
CA GLY A 85 22.19 -1.49 -2.50
C GLY A 85 21.03 -1.73 -3.47
N SER A 86 19.78 -1.49 -3.03
CA SER A 86 18.62 -1.57 -3.91
C SER A 86 18.49 -0.36 -4.84
N SER A 87 17.72 -0.54 -5.92
CA SER A 87 17.45 0.53 -6.88
C SER A 87 16.00 0.52 -7.35
N GLU A 88 15.56 1.62 -7.95
CA GLU A 88 14.25 1.65 -8.61
C GLU A 88 14.26 0.81 -9.90
N ALA A 89 15.40 0.78 -10.60
CA ALA A 89 15.55 0.12 -11.89
C ALA A 89 15.40 -1.42 -11.79
N GLU A 90 15.89 -2.05 -10.72
CA GLU A 90 15.68 -3.49 -10.49
C GLU A 90 14.19 -3.83 -10.31
N VAL A 91 13.43 -3.00 -9.58
CA VAL A 91 12.00 -3.21 -9.39
C VAL A 91 11.28 -3.06 -10.72
N ARG A 92 11.61 -2.02 -11.49
CA ARG A 92 11.02 -1.79 -12.81
C ARG A 92 11.31 -2.95 -13.78
N ALA A 93 12.53 -3.49 -13.75
CA ALA A 93 12.91 -4.64 -14.56
C ALA A 93 12.10 -5.88 -14.19
N PHE A 94 11.99 -6.20 -12.89
CA PHE A 94 11.18 -7.31 -12.39
C PHE A 94 9.71 -7.19 -12.83
N LEU A 95 9.09 -6.03 -12.66
CA LEU A 95 7.70 -5.81 -13.07
C LEU A 95 7.53 -5.97 -14.58
N SER A 96 8.47 -5.45 -15.37
CA SER A 96 8.42 -5.55 -16.83
C SER A 96 8.61 -6.98 -17.34
N GLU A 97 9.49 -7.76 -16.71
CA GLU A 97 9.75 -9.16 -17.05
C GLU A 97 8.50 -10.04 -16.87
N HIS A 98 7.70 -9.75 -15.85
CA HIS A 98 6.44 -10.45 -15.56
C HIS A 98 5.21 -9.81 -16.23
N GLY A 99 5.43 -8.84 -17.14
CA GLY A 99 4.34 -8.19 -17.87
C GLY A 99 3.44 -7.27 -17.03
N ILE A 100 3.86 -6.92 -15.81
CA ILE A 100 3.11 -6.08 -14.88
C ILE A 100 3.26 -4.61 -15.32
N PRO A 101 2.16 -3.88 -15.53
CA PRO A 101 2.21 -2.51 -15.99
C PRO A 101 2.79 -1.59 -14.90
N THR A 102 3.82 -0.82 -15.26
CA THR A 102 4.37 0.23 -14.40
C THR A 102 3.77 1.60 -14.74
N GLY A 103 3.46 2.40 -13.73
CA GLY A 103 3.06 3.80 -13.91
C GLY A 103 4.24 4.71 -14.31
N GLU A 104 3.94 6.00 -14.49
CA GLU A 104 4.95 7.02 -14.82
C GLU A 104 5.83 7.43 -13.61
N GLY A 105 5.43 7.06 -12.40
CA GLY A 105 6.23 7.27 -11.19
C GLY A 105 7.31 6.20 -10.95
N PRO A 106 8.12 6.35 -9.89
CA PRO A 106 9.08 5.33 -9.45
C PRO A 106 8.37 4.00 -9.16
N ALA A 107 8.91 2.91 -9.72
CA ALA A 107 8.35 1.57 -9.58
C ALA A 107 8.50 1.02 -8.16
N ASP A 108 9.54 1.45 -7.43
CA ASP A 108 9.87 1.01 -6.08
C ASP A 108 9.09 1.75 -4.98
N HIS A 109 8.11 2.57 -5.35
CA HIS A 109 7.21 3.23 -4.42
C HIS A 109 6.23 2.20 -3.80
N LEU A 110 6.01 2.25 -2.47
CA LEU A 110 5.13 1.30 -1.77
C LEU A 110 3.75 1.17 -2.41
N GLY A 111 3.12 2.32 -2.72
CA GLY A 111 1.84 2.35 -3.40
C GLY A 111 1.87 1.72 -4.81
N SER A 112 2.98 1.85 -5.55
CA SER A 112 3.14 1.21 -6.87
C SER A 112 3.24 -0.30 -6.73
N LEU A 113 4.01 -0.80 -5.76
CA LEU A 113 4.16 -2.22 -5.47
C LEU A 113 2.84 -2.89 -5.06
N LEU A 114 2.03 -2.22 -4.22
CA LEU A 114 0.71 -2.72 -3.85
C LEU A 114 -0.26 -2.71 -5.05
N LEU A 115 -0.19 -1.71 -5.93
CA LEU A 115 -1.00 -1.71 -7.15
C LEU A 115 -0.56 -2.79 -8.14
N ALA A 116 0.74 -3.10 -8.21
CA ALA A 116 1.27 -4.23 -8.96
C ALA A 116 0.74 -5.57 -8.41
N ALA A 117 0.72 -5.74 -7.09
CA ALA A 117 0.12 -6.91 -6.44
C ALA A 117 -1.37 -7.07 -6.77
N SER A 118 -2.15 -5.97 -6.70
CA SER A 118 -3.56 -5.99 -7.12
C SER A 118 -3.73 -6.39 -8.59
N TRP A 119 -2.82 -5.94 -9.46
CA TRP A 119 -2.88 -6.27 -10.89
C TRP A 119 -2.59 -7.76 -11.14
N LEU A 120 -1.55 -8.31 -10.49
CA LEU A 120 -1.22 -9.74 -10.56
C LEU A 120 -2.42 -10.58 -10.14
N GLU A 121 -3.03 -10.27 -9.00
CA GLU A 121 -4.24 -10.96 -8.52
C GLU A 121 -5.42 -10.90 -9.48
N ASP A 122 -5.66 -9.74 -10.11
CA ASP A 122 -6.78 -9.60 -11.05
C ASP A 122 -6.50 -10.29 -12.41
N HIS A 123 -5.25 -10.65 -12.72
CA HIS A 123 -4.81 -11.24 -14.00
C HIS A 123 -4.11 -12.59 -13.85
N ALA A 124 -4.20 -13.21 -12.67
CA ALA A 124 -3.48 -14.43 -12.33
C ALA A 124 -3.83 -15.59 -13.26
N ALA A 125 -2.82 -16.04 -14.02
CA ALA A 125 -2.74 -17.41 -14.53
C ALA A 125 -2.05 -18.31 -13.49
N GLU A 126 -2.04 -19.63 -13.67
CA GLU A 126 -1.48 -20.61 -12.71
C GLU A 126 0.00 -20.33 -12.31
N ASP A 127 0.75 -19.51 -13.06
CA ASP A 127 2.16 -19.16 -12.80
C ASP A 127 2.36 -17.82 -12.04
N GLN A 128 1.29 -17.08 -11.73
CA GLN A 128 1.42 -15.74 -11.11
C GLN A 128 1.48 -15.76 -9.59
N SER A 129 1.17 -16.89 -8.92
CA SER A 129 1.31 -17.04 -7.47
C SER A 129 2.77 -16.86 -7.02
N GLU A 130 3.71 -17.56 -7.67
CA GLU A 130 5.15 -17.44 -7.38
C GLU A 130 5.66 -16.00 -7.63
N THR A 131 5.14 -15.33 -8.66
CA THR A 131 5.51 -13.93 -8.94
C THR A 131 5.03 -12.99 -7.83
N LEU A 132 3.82 -13.22 -7.31
CA LEU A 132 3.26 -12.43 -6.22
C LEU A 132 3.98 -12.70 -4.90
N GLU A 133 4.34 -13.95 -4.62
CA GLU A 133 5.15 -14.34 -3.47
C GLU A 133 6.51 -13.61 -3.51
N LEU A 134 7.21 -13.67 -4.64
CA LEU A 134 8.48 -12.94 -4.86
C LEU A 134 8.31 -11.43 -4.71
N LEU A 135 7.23 -10.85 -5.22
CA LEU A 135 6.91 -9.43 -5.05
C LEU A 135 6.83 -9.06 -3.56
N PHE A 136 6.16 -9.87 -2.74
CA PHE A 136 6.06 -9.63 -1.30
C PHE A 136 7.40 -9.85 -0.59
N ALA A 137 8.01 -11.03 -0.77
CA ALA A 137 9.22 -11.46 -0.09
C ALA A 137 10.42 -10.52 -0.34
N ASP A 138 10.65 -10.15 -1.60
CA ASP A 138 11.87 -9.44 -1.99
C ASP A 138 11.66 -7.92 -2.09
N TYR A 139 10.45 -7.48 -2.47
CA TYR A 139 10.19 -6.09 -2.82
C TYR A 139 9.30 -5.33 -1.83
N ILE A 140 8.56 -5.98 -0.92
CA ILE A 140 7.69 -5.29 0.04
C ILE A 140 8.12 -5.53 1.49
N LEU A 141 8.14 -6.79 1.94
CA LEU A 141 8.36 -7.18 3.33
C LEU A 141 9.69 -6.70 3.95
N PRO A 142 10.83 -6.63 3.23
CA PRO A 142 12.11 -6.30 3.83
C PRO A 142 12.18 -4.90 4.46
N TRP A 143 11.27 -4.00 4.09
CA TRP A 143 11.32 -2.59 4.48
C TRP A 143 9.97 -1.99 4.89
N CYS A 144 8.84 -2.57 4.46
CA CYS A 144 7.52 -1.98 4.71
C CYS A 144 7.26 -1.79 6.21
N GLY A 145 7.62 -2.74 7.07
CA GLY A 145 7.42 -2.64 8.52
C GLY A 145 8.15 -1.44 9.14
N THR A 146 9.41 -1.23 8.73
CA THR A 146 10.23 -0.09 9.18
C THR A 146 9.65 1.24 8.71
N MET A 147 9.27 1.33 7.43
CA MET A 147 8.64 2.51 6.84
C MET A 147 7.33 2.84 7.56
N LEU A 148 6.45 1.86 7.77
CA LEU A 148 5.17 2.04 8.45
C LEU A 148 5.33 2.45 9.91
N GLY A 149 6.34 1.93 10.62
CA GLY A 149 6.69 2.39 11.96
C GLY A 149 7.10 3.87 11.99
N LYS A 150 7.79 4.34 10.94
CA LYS A 150 8.12 5.77 10.78
C LYS A 150 6.90 6.62 10.41
N VAL A 151 5.98 6.13 9.57
CA VAL A 151 4.70 6.81 9.32
C VAL A 151 3.97 7.02 10.64
N GLU A 152 3.85 5.98 11.46
CA GLU A 152 3.15 6.07 12.75
C GLU A 152 3.79 7.09 13.70
N ALA A 153 5.12 7.14 13.74
CA ALA A 153 5.88 8.05 14.60
C ALA A 153 5.86 9.52 14.14
N HIS A 154 5.81 9.77 12.83
CA HIS A 154 5.93 11.11 12.24
C HIS A 154 4.60 11.70 11.76
N ALA A 155 3.53 10.91 11.67
CA ALA A 155 2.21 11.39 11.25
C ALA A 155 1.64 12.41 12.24
N HIS A 156 1.20 13.55 11.73
CA HIS A 156 0.53 14.58 12.50
C HIS A 156 -0.99 14.41 12.56
N THR A 157 -1.57 13.69 11.60
CA THR A 157 -3.01 13.38 11.57
C THR A 157 -3.32 12.01 12.16
N PRO A 158 -4.48 11.84 12.81
CA PRO A 158 -4.94 10.51 13.24
C PRO A 158 -5.12 9.52 12.07
N PHE A 159 -5.41 10.02 10.87
CA PHE A 159 -5.57 9.18 9.68
C PHE A 159 -4.28 8.46 9.32
N TRP A 160 -3.19 9.19 9.06
CA TRP A 160 -1.92 8.56 8.68
C TRP A 160 -1.32 7.71 9.79
N ARG A 161 -1.54 8.10 11.06
CA ARG A 161 -1.19 7.27 12.21
C ARG A 161 -1.98 5.96 12.26
N THR A 162 -3.23 5.96 11.84
CA THR A 162 -4.09 4.76 11.77
C THR A 162 -3.82 3.93 10.52
N MET A 163 -3.46 4.56 9.40
CA MET A 163 -3.08 3.87 8.17
C MET A 163 -1.88 2.95 8.37
N ALA A 164 -0.92 3.32 9.22
CA ALA A 164 0.28 2.52 9.47
C ALA A 164 -0.01 1.10 10.01
N PRO A 165 -0.71 0.91 11.15
CA PRO A 165 -1.09 -0.41 11.61
C PRO A 165 -2.09 -1.10 10.68
N LEU A 166 -3.06 -0.38 10.09
CA LEU A 166 -4.00 -0.97 9.13
C LEU A 166 -3.27 -1.67 7.98
N THR A 167 -2.30 -0.98 7.38
CA THR A 167 -1.48 -1.49 6.27
C THR A 167 -0.57 -2.63 6.71
N ARG A 168 0.00 -2.55 7.91
CA ARG A 168 0.92 -3.57 8.44
C ARG A 168 0.20 -4.90 8.61
N ASP A 169 -0.96 -4.87 9.26
CA ASP A 169 -1.78 -6.05 9.49
C ASP A 169 -2.30 -6.62 8.16
N ALA A 170 -2.65 -5.76 7.20
CA ALA A 170 -3.10 -6.21 5.88
C ALA A 170 -1.98 -6.88 5.08
N ILE A 171 -0.76 -6.34 5.10
CA ILE A 171 0.40 -6.97 4.46
C ILE A 171 0.72 -8.31 5.13
N ALA A 172 0.64 -8.38 6.47
CA ALA A 172 0.87 -9.63 7.20
C ALA A 172 -0.16 -10.70 6.83
N ALA A 173 -1.46 -10.35 6.84
CA ALA A 173 -2.53 -11.27 6.48
C ALA A 173 -2.40 -11.76 5.03
N MET A 174 -2.11 -10.86 4.09
CA MET A 174 -1.86 -11.21 2.68
C MET A 174 -0.65 -12.14 2.53
N TRP A 175 0.42 -11.92 3.30
CA TRP A 175 1.57 -12.81 3.27
C TRP A 175 1.26 -14.19 3.85
N ASP A 176 0.55 -14.26 4.99
CA ASP A 176 0.15 -15.53 5.59
C ASP A 176 -0.74 -16.34 4.63
N GLU A 177 -1.67 -15.69 3.91
CA GLU A 177 -2.51 -16.31 2.87
C GLU A 177 -1.66 -16.95 1.75
N LEU A 178 -0.68 -16.21 1.19
CA LEU A 178 0.22 -16.74 0.15
C LEU A 178 0.99 -17.98 0.62
N GLN A 179 1.50 -17.95 1.84
CA GLN A 179 2.28 -19.07 2.40
C GLN A 179 1.41 -20.31 2.69
N GLU A 180 0.12 -20.13 2.95
CA GLU A 180 -0.83 -21.24 3.13
C GLU A 180 -1.23 -21.90 1.79
N GLU A 181 -1.25 -21.14 0.70
CA GLU A 181 -1.51 -21.65 -0.66
C GLU A 181 -0.33 -22.46 -1.19
N ASP A 182 0.91 -22.02 -0.98
CA ASP A 182 2.12 -22.74 -1.40
C ASP A 182 2.35 -24.06 -0.63
N ALA A 183 1.77 -24.19 0.56
CA ALA A 183 1.89 -25.37 1.41
C ALA A 183 0.92 -26.52 1.02
N GLN A 184 0.00 -26.30 0.08
CA GLN A 184 -1.05 -27.25 -0.33
C GLN A 184 -0.71 -27.99 -1.62
#